data_AF-K1YQT5-F1
#
_entry.id   AF-K1YQT5-F1
#
_cell.length_a   1.000
_cell.length_b   1.000
_cell.length_c   1.000
_cell.angle_alpha   90.00
_cell.angle_beta   90.00
_cell.angle_gamma   90.00
#
_symmetry.space_group_name_H-M   'P 1'
#
loop_
_entity.id
_entity.type
_entity.pdbx_description
1 polymer ?
#
loop_
_entity_poly.entity_id
_entity_poly.type
_entity_poly.pdbx_seq_one_letter_code
_entity_poly.pdbx_strand_id
1 'polypeptide(L)'
;MVIYFASVVKDGTGNRSGVVVARLAIEKLNEILNSVSGTFKAEDLIEVDLVDKDGLLLFSSHAKDSILQEQPHDWEMIQAYAAEGDATTSFRAAELEHGRRIEKIFAVTMEPGFKDFKGNSWMLILHLPVETAFASVDRLQLRVAVILLIAGLLGIATIAVFSHRMTLPLKQLAGAAREIGRGNLEVKVEIGGNDEVGELVERFNKMVVDLKNTSDRVAATTAE
;
A
#
# COMPACT_ATOMS: atom_id res chain seq x y z
N MET A 1 -17.76 12.06 36.10
CA MET A 1 -18.68 10.96 36.49
C MET A 1 -17.90 9.90 37.27
N VAL A 2 -18.53 9.07 38.11
CA VAL A 2 -17.81 8.13 39.00
C VAL A 2 -18.35 6.70 38.89
N ILE A 3 -17.45 5.72 38.91
CA ILE A 3 -17.75 4.30 39.05
C ILE A 3 -17.61 3.93 40.53
N TYR A 4 -18.58 3.20 41.07
CA TYR A 4 -18.55 2.71 42.44
C TYR A 4 -18.23 1.22 42.47
N PHE A 5 -17.23 0.86 43.25
CA PHE A 5 -16.93 -0.54 43.59
C PHE A 5 -17.34 -0.76 45.04
N ALA A 6 -18.29 -1.64 45.28
CA ALA A 6 -18.76 -1.95 46.63
C ALA A 6 -18.42 -3.40 46.98
N SER A 7 -17.84 -3.61 48.15
CA SER A 7 -17.56 -4.94 48.69
C SER A 7 -18.05 -5.06 50.13
N VAL A 8 -18.66 -6.20 50.44
CA VAL A 8 -19.19 -6.49 51.78
C VAL A 8 -18.05 -6.94 52.68
N VAL A 9 -17.86 -6.24 53.80
CA VAL A 9 -16.93 -6.63 54.86
C VAL A 9 -17.63 -7.61 55.77
N LYS A 10 -17.04 -8.80 55.94
CA LYS A 10 -17.50 -9.82 56.87
C LYS A 10 -16.64 -9.80 58.13
N ASP A 11 -17.24 -10.04 59.29
CA ASP A 11 -16.51 -10.25 60.53
C ASP A 11 -15.81 -11.63 60.55
N GLY A 12 -15.04 -11.91 61.60
CA GLY A 12 -14.33 -13.18 61.77
C GLY A 12 -15.24 -14.41 61.89
N THR A 13 -16.56 -14.23 62.01
CA THR A 13 -17.58 -15.29 62.02
C THR A 13 -18.27 -15.46 60.66
N GLY A 14 -17.92 -14.65 59.66
CA GLY A 14 -18.52 -14.65 58.33
C GLY A 14 -19.80 -13.83 58.21
N ASN A 15 -20.24 -13.16 59.29
CA ASN A 15 -21.42 -12.30 59.29
C ASN A 15 -21.10 -10.93 58.68
N ARG A 16 -22.07 -10.32 57.99
CA ARG A 16 -21.88 -9.05 57.28
C ARG A 16 -21.78 -7.91 58.31
N SER A 17 -20.61 -7.27 58.40
CA SER A 17 -20.31 -6.21 59.38
C SER A 17 -20.41 -4.81 58.75
N GLY A 18 -20.22 -4.69 57.44
CA GLY A 18 -20.36 -3.42 56.73
C GLY A 18 -20.14 -3.53 55.23
N VAL A 19 -20.10 -2.38 54.55
CA VAL A 19 -19.77 -2.28 53.12
C VAL A 19 -18.67 -1.25 52.95
N VAL A 20 -17.60 -1.62 52.24
CA VAL A 20 -16.59 -0.68 51.78
C VAL A 20 -16.95 -0.29 50.35
N VAL A 21 -17.07 1.01 50.11
CA VAL A 21 -17.32 1.57 48.79
C VAL A 21 -16.11 2.37 48.36
N ALA A 22 -15.47 1.94 47.29
CA ALA A 22 -14.48 2.72 46.58
C ALA A 22 -15.16 3.49 45.44
N ARG A 23 -14.78 4.74 45.24
CA ARG A 23 -15.22 5.58 44.12
C ARG A 23 -14.04 5.86 43.22
N LEU A 24 -14.20 5.58 41.93
CA LEU A 24 -13.22 5.92 40.90
C LEU A 24 -13.82 6.97 39.97
N ALA A 25 -13.10 8.08 39.80
CA ALA A 25 -13.46 9.11 38.83
C ALA A 25 -13.18 8.58 37.41
N ILE A 26 -14.16 8.69 36.51
CA ILE A 26 -14.00 8.31 35.10
C ILE A 26 -12.88 9.14 34.45
N GLU A 27 -12.69 10.37 34.91
CA GLU A 27 -11.62 11.24 34.44
C GLU A 27 -10.22 10.62 34.67
N LYS A 28 -10.02 9.89 35.78
CA LYS A 28 -8.76 9.15 36.03
C LYS A 28 -8.60 7.93 35.13
N LEU A 29 -9.70 7.25 34.81
CA LEU A 29 -9.68 6.12 33.88
C LEU A 29 -9.25 6.60 32.48
N ASN A 30 -9.78 7.75 32.04
CA ASN A 30 -9.40 8.38 30.79
C ASN A 30 -7.91 8.71 30.75
N GLU A 31 -7.36 9.27 31.84
CA GLU A 31 -5.94 9.60 31.94
C GLU A 31 -5.04 8.36 31.77
N ILE A 32 -5.39 7.26 32.46
CA ILE A 32 -4.67 5.99 32.36
C ILE A 32 -4.74 5.44 30.94
N LEU A 33 -5.93 5.35 30.35
CA LEU A 33 -6.12 4.78 29.02
C LEU A 33 -5.44 5.62 27.93
N ASN A 34 -5.51 6.96 28.02
CA ASN A 34 -4.82 7.84 27.09
C ASN A 34 -3.29 7.75 27.22
N SER A 35 -2.75 7.52 28.41
CA SER A 35 -1.30 7.33 28.59
C SER A 35 -0.79 6.05 27.91
N VAL A 36 -1.64 5.01 27.87
CA VAL A 36 -1.34 3.76 27.17
C VAL A 36 -1.39 3.97 25.65
N SER A 37 -2.40 4.68 25.13
CA SER A 37 -2.47 5.06 23.71
C SER A 37 -1.25 5.85 23.26
N GLY A 38 -0.78 6.82 24.06
CA GLY A 38 0.43 7.63 23.78
C GLY A 38 1.75 6.85 23.79
N THR A 39 1.77 5.64 24.34
CA THR A 39 2.97 4.78 24.34
C THR A 39 3.15 4.08 22.98
N PHE A 40 2.07 3.90 22.22
CA PHE A 40 2.14 3.35 20.87
C PHE A 40 2.48 4.46 19.89
N LYS A 41 3.55 4.33 19.09
CA LYS A 41 3.88 5.26 17.97
C LYS A 41 2.78 5.40 16.90
N ALA A 42 1.69 4.68 17.08
CA ALA A 42 0.49 4.63 16.26
C ALA A 42 -0.64 5.46 16.92
N GLU A 43 -0.30 6.61 17.53
CA GLU A 43 -1.17 7.46 18.36
C GLU A 43 -2.52 7.79 17.69
N ASP A 44 -2.55 7.93 16.37
CA ASP A 44 -3.75 8.28 15.60
C ASP A 44 -4.41 7.08 14.89
N LEU A 45 -3.83 5.88 15.02
CA LEU A 45 -4.28 4.68 14.27
C LEU A 45 -5.07 3.71 15.13
N ILE A 46 -4.91 3.76 16.45
CA ILE A 46 -5.53 2.80 17.38
C ILE A 46 -6.58 3.53 18.20
N GLU A 47 -7.84 3.28 17.87
CA GLU A 47 -8.97 3.72 18.69
C GLU A 47 -9.20 2.67 19.78
N VAL A 48 -9.34 3.11 21.01
CA VAL A 48 -9.56 2.27 22.18
C VAL A 48 -10.95 2.50 22.73
N ASP A 49 -11.68 1.42 22.94
CA ASP A 49 -12.97 1.37 23.60
C ASP A 49 -12.92 0.39 24.79
N LEU A 50 -13.58 0.75 25.89
CA LEU A 50 -13.80 -0.13 27.04
C LEU A 50 -15.30 -0.34 27.20
N VAL A 51 -15.73 -1.59 27.20
CA VAL A 51 -17.14 -1.97 27.23
C VAL A 51 -17.39 -2.93 28.38
N ASP A 52 -18.53 -2.78 29.06
CA ASP A 52 -18.98 -3.72 30.08
C ASP A 52 -19.56 -5.01 29.46
N LYS A 53 -19.81 -6.03 30.28
CA LYS A 53 -20.39 -7.32 29.87
C LYS A 53 -21.74 -7.20 29.14
N ASP A 54 -22.48 -6.12 29.38
CA ASP A 54 -23.82 -5.88 28.81
C ASP A 54 -23.77 -4.98 27.55
N GLY A 55 -22.57 -4.60 27.08
CA GLY A 55 -22.39 -3.77 25.89
C GLY A 55 -22.38 -2.27 26.16
N LEU A 56 -22.38 -1.88 27.43
CA LEU A 56 -22.33 -0.48 27.83
C LEU A 56 -20.93 0.09 27.59
N LEU A 57 -20.82 1.10 26.74
CA LEU A 57 -19.57 1.82 26.49
C LEU A 57 -19.15 2.61 27.74
N LEU A 58 -18.11 2.15 28.43
CA LEU A 58 -17.56 2.78 29.63
C LEU A 58 -16.53 3.86 29.28
N PHE A 59 -15.80 3.65 28.20
CA PHE A 59 -14.80 4.58 27.68
C PHE A 59 -14.69 4.45 26.16
N SER A 60 -14.47 5.58 25.49
CA SER A 60 -14.02 5.60 24.11
C SER A 60 -13.05 6.76 23.90
N SER A 61 -11.95 6.47 23.19
CA SER A 61 -10.98 7.47 22.75
C SER A 61 -11.49 8.33 21.58
N HIS A 62 -12.40 7.80 20.76
CA HIS A 62 -12.89 8.45 19.54
C HIS A 62 -14.35 8.96 19.66
N ALA A 63 -15.20 8.27 20.43
CA ALA A 63 -16.62 8.57 20.58
C ALA A 63 -16.97 9.02 22.02
N LYS A 64 -16.42 10.17 22.45
CA LYS A 64 -16.61 10.69 23.84
C LYS A 64 -18.07 10.98 24.19
N ASP A 65 -18.88 11.37 23.21
CA ASP A 65 -20.29 11.72 23.41
C ASP A 65 -21.20 10.49 23.52
N SER A 66 -20.75 9.33 23.03
CA SER A 66 -21.50 8.06 23.06
C SER A 66 -21.25 7.24 24.33
N ILE A 67 -20.35 7.70 25.21
CA ILE A 67 -20.05 7.05 26.48
C ILE A 67 -21.36 6.92 27.30
N LEU A 68 -21.67 5.68 27.70
CA LEU A 68 -22.83 5.27 28.50
C LEU A 68 -24.21 5.39 27.82
N GLN A 69 -24.26 5.58 26.50
CA GLN A 69 -25.54 5.77 25.80
C GLN A 69 -25.85 4.70 24.77
N GLU A 70 -24.85 4.14 24.08
CA GLU A 70 -25.08 3.23 22.96
C GLU A 70 -24.28 1.93 23.10
N GLN A 71 -24.90 0.82 22.69
CA GLN A 71 -24.15 -0.41 22.38
C GLN A 71 -23.40 -0.17 21.06
N PRO A 72 -22.11 -0.57 20.98
CA PRO A 72 -21.38 -0.50 19.71
C PRO A 72 -22.17 -1.18 18.60
N HIS A 73 -22.18 -0.62 17.39
CA HIS A 73 -22.88 -1.22 16.25
C HIS A 73 -22.39 -2.65 15.97
N ASP A 74 -21.13 -2.93 16.34
CA ASP A 74 -20.44 -4.20 16.18
C ASP A 74 -20.65 -5.16 17.39
N TRP A 75 -21.54 -4.84 18.34
CA TRP A 75 -21.66 -5.54 19.63
C TRP A 75 -21.98 -7.03 19.51
N GLU A 76 -22.91 -7.43 18.63
CA GLU A 76 -23.24 -8.86 18.44
C GLU A 76 -22.04 -9.66 17.93
N MET A 77 -21.25 -9.06 17.03
CA MET A 77 -20.03 -9.65 16.50
C MET A 77 -18.95 -9.74 17.58
N ILE A 78 -18.75 -8.68 18.37
CA ILE A 78 -17.81 -8.66 19.50
C ILE A 78 -18.16 -9.73 20.53
N GLN A 79 -19.45 -9.89 20.86
CA GLN A 79 -19.93 -10.89 21.80
C GLN A 79 -19.70 -12.32 21.29
N ALA A 80 -19.99 -12.59 20.01
CA ALA A 80 -19.72 -13.87 19.40
C ALA A 80 -18.22 -14.24 19.47
N TYR A 81 -17.33 -13.27 19.24
CA TYR A 81 -15.89 -13.50 19.32
C TYR A 81 -15.35 -13.62 20.74
N ALA A 82 -15.92 -12.88 21.70
CA ALA A 82 -15.58 -13.02 23.11
C ALA A 82 -16.00 -14.39 23.67
N ALA A 83 -17.07 -15.00 23.13
CA ALA A 83 -17.56 -16.31 23.54
C ALA A 83 -16.75 -17.49 22.95
N GLU A 84 -16.07 -17.28 21.81
CA GLU A 84 -15.38 -18.33 21.05
C GLU A 84 -13.88 -18.45 21.41
N GLY A 85 -13.29 -17.44 22.06
CA GLY A 85 -11.85 -17.34 22.33
C GLY A 85 -11.46 -17.53 23.80
N ASP A 86 -10.33 -18.20 24.02
CA ASP A 86 -9.70 -18.40 25.33
C ASP A 86 -9.00 -17.10 25.80
N ALA A 87 -9.77 -16.09 26.23
CA ALA A 87 -9.38 -14.85 26.92
C ALA A 87 -8.16 -14.03 26.39
N THR A 88 -7.56 -14.41 25.27
CA THR A 88 -6.21 -13.99 24.88
C THR A 88 -6.23 -13.53 23.42
N THR A 89 -6.61 -12.27 23.23
CA THR A 89 -6.46 -11.48 21.99
C THR A 89 -6.95 -12.16 20.70
N SER A 90 -8.23 -12.00 20.37
CA SER A 90 -8.73 -12.34 19.04
C SER A 90 -8.46 -11.17 18.07
N PHE A 91 -7.72 -11.43 16.99
CA PHE A 91 -7.55 -10.48 15.87
C PHE A 91 -8.50 -10.87 14.75
N ARG A 92 -9.45 -10.01 14.39
CA ARG A 92 -10.34 -10.26 13.24
C ARG A 92 -10.56 -8.99 12.43
N ALA A 93 -10.68 -9.19 11.12
CA ALA A 93 -11.03 -8.18 10.14
C ALA A 93 -12.56 -8.22 9.98
N ALA A 94 -13.25 -7.12 10.26
CA ALA A 94 -14.67 -7.03 9.94
C ALA A 94 -14.83 -6.61 8.48
N GLU A 95 -15.55 -7.43 7.71
CA GLU A 95 -16.03 -7.11 6.38
C GLU A 95 -17.46 -6.62 6.54
N LEU A 96 -17.67 -5.30 6.42
CA LEU A 96 -19.01 -4.71 6.43
C LEU A 96 -19.57 -4.72 4.99
N GLU A 97 -20.91 -4.74 4.90
CA GLU A 97 -21.71 -5.09 3.72
C GLU A 97 -21.18 -4.60 2.35
N HIS A 98 -21.38 -5.45 1.33
CA HIS A 98 -20.93 -5.38 -0.08
C HIS A 98 -19.58 -6.06 -0.42
N GLY A 99 -19.02 -6.81 0.53
CA GLY A 99 -18.24 -8.02 0.23
C GLY A 99 -16.97 -7.81 -0.58
N ARG A 100 -16.12 -6.84 -0.19
CA ARG A 100 -14.72 -6.83 -0.64
C ARG A 100 -13.75 -5.91 0.12
N ARG A 101 -14.20 -5.17 1.14
CA ARG A 101 -13.34 -4.21 1.85
C ARG A 101 -13.41 -4.45 3.34
N ILE A 102 -12.28 -4.86 3.90
CA ILE A 102 -12.06 -4.84 5.35
C ILE A 102 -11.98 -3.36 5.73
N GLU A 103 -12.92 -2.89 6.55
CA GLU A 103 -12.93 -1.48 6.98
C GLU A 103 -12.18 -1.30 8.30
N LYS A 104 -12.25 -2.29 9.19
CA LYS A 104 -11.68 -2.20 10.53
C LYS A 104 -11.10 -3.53 10.99
N ILE A 105 -9.94 -3.47 11.64
CA ILE A 105 -9.33 -4.58 12.37
C ILE A 105 -9.62 -4.36 13.84
N PHE A 106 -10.11 -5.39 14.51
CA PHE A 106 -10.41 -5.35 15.95
C PHE A 106 -9.49 -6.31 16.68
N ALA A 107 -9.01 -5.87 17.85
CA ALA A 107 -8.42 -6.74 18.85
C ALA A 107 -9.21 -6.61 20.15
N VAL A 108 -9.73 -7.73 20.65
CA VAL A 108 -10.53 -7.77 21.88
C VAL A 108 -9.79 -8.55 22.95
N THR A 109 -9.74 -8.00 24.15
CA THR A 109 -9.24 -8.71 25.33
C THR A 109 -10.18 -8.50 26.51
N MET A 110 -10.35 -9.55 27.31
CA MET A 110 -11.19 -9.53 28.51
C MET A 110 -10.35 -9.25 29.74
N GLU A 111 -10.93 -8.61 30.74
CA GLU A 111 -10.29 -8.40 32.04
C GLU A 111 -9.90 -9.76 32.67
N PRO A 112 -8.62 -10.03 32.93
CA PRO A 112 -8.17 -11.33 33.42
C PRO A 112 -8.46 -11.58 34.92
N GLY A 113 -9.25 -10.73 35.56
CA GLY A 113 -9.42 -10.72 37.02
C GLY A 113 -8.10 -10.44 37.76
N PHE A 114 -8.15 -10.36 39.09
CA PHE A 114 -6.96 -10.21 39.92
C PHE A 114 -7.10 -10.93 41.27
N LYS A 115 -6.30 -11.98 41.47
CA LYS A 115 -6.36 -12.87 42.66
C LYS A 115 -7.78 -13.44 42.85
N ASP A 116 -8.42 -13.18 43.98
CA ASP A 116 -9.78 -13.64 44.31
C ASP A 116 -10.87 -12.81 43.62
N PHE A 117 -10.49 -11.70 42.97
CA PHE A 117 -11.41 -10.88 42.19
C PHE A 117 -11.53 -11.45 40.78
N LYS A 118 -12.72 -11.97 40.44
CA LYS A 118 -12.99 -12.57 39.12
C LYS A 118 -13.08 -11.56 37.97
N GLY A 119 -12.95 -10.25 38.24
CA GLY A 119 -13.20 -9.22 37.24
C GLY A 119 -14.68 -8.85 37.15
N ASN A 120 -14.96 -7.71 36.52
CA ASN A 120 -16.29 -7.27 36.12
C ASN A 120 -16.64 -7.70 34.69
N SER A 121 -15.82 -8.56 34.07
CA SER A 121 -15.97 -8.98 32.68
C SER A 121 -15.93 -7.81 31.69
N TRP A 122 -15.12 -6.81 32.00
CA TRP A 122 -14.87 -5.70 31.07
C TRP A 122 -14.08 -6.18 29.87
N MET A 123 -14.40 -5.61 28.72
CA MET A 123 -13.73 -5.88 27.45
C MET A 123 -13.05 -4.63 26.96
N LEU A 124 -11.75 -4.75 26.70
CA LEU A 124 -10.97 -3.74 26.02
C LEU A 124 -10.94 -4.07 24.53
N ILE A 125 -11.38 -3.12 23.72
CA ILE A 125 -11.48 -3.25 22.27
C ILE A 125 -10.54 -2.22 21.65
N LEU A 126 -9.64 -2.70 20.80
CA LEU A 126 -8.76 -1.87 19.99
C LEU A 126 -9.25 -1.93 18.55
N HIS A 127 -9.53 -0.78 17.97
CA HIS A 127 -9.92 -0.61 16.58
C HIS A 127 -8.76 -0.02 15.80
N LEU A 128 -8.38 -0.67 14.72
CA LEU A 128 -7.44 -0.14 13.74
C LEU A 128 -8.20 0.06 12.42
N PRO A 129 -8.54 1.32 12.05
CA PRO A 129 -9.13 1.62 10.76
C PRO A 129 -8.15 1.24 9.64
N VAL A 130 -8.59 0.39 8.71
CA VAL A 130 -7.77 -0.05 7.58
C VAL A 130 -7.35 1.14 6.72
N GLU A 131 -8.21 2.14 6.58
CA GLU A 131 -7.94 3.35 5.81
C GLU A 131 -6.68 4.07 6.31
N THR A 132 -6.52 4.20 7.62
CA THR A 132 -5.36 4.87 8.21
C THR A 132 -4.13 3.99 8.19
N ALA A 133 -4.28 2.67 8.38
CA ALA A 133 -3.18 1.71 8.25
C ALA A 133 -2.64 1.62 6.81
N PHE A 134 -3.51 1.73 5.80
CA PHE A 134 -3.17 1.61 4.38
C PHE A 134 -3.05 2.94 3.64
N ALA A 135 -3.31 4.09 4.27
CA ALA A 135 -3.11 5.42 3.66
C ALA A 135 -1.68 5.63 3.13
N SER A 136 -0.68 5.01 3.79
CA SER A 136 0.70 5.02 3.33
C SER A 136 0.91 4.18 2.06
N VAL A 137 0.13 3.11 1.89
CA VAL A 137 0.17 2.23 0.73
C VAL A 137 -0.42 2.92 -0.50
N ASP A 138 -1.51 3.69 -0.36
CA ASP A 138 -2.10 4.41 -1.49
C ASP A 138 -1.14 5.45 -2.08
N ARG A 139 -0.41 6.17 -1.21
CA ARG A 139 0.64 7.10 -1.64
C ARG A 139 1.80 6.40 -2.34
N LEU A 140 2.15 5.19 -1.90
CA LEU A 140 3.16 4.37 -2.56
C LEU A 140 2.67 3.90 -3.93
N GLN A 141 1.42 3.46 -4.05
CA GLN A 141 0.84 3.03 -5.32
C GLN A 141 0.87 4.15 -6.36
N LEU A 142 0.48 5.37 -6.00
CA LEU A 142 0.55 6.51 -6.92
C LEU A 142 1.99 6.82 -7.35
N ARG A 143 2.96 6.80 -6.43
CA ARG A 143 4.37 7.01 -6.76
C ARG A 143 4.90 5.93 -7.70
N VAL A 144 4.60 4.66 -7.41
CA VAL A 144 5.01 3.53 -8.25
C VAL A 144 4.36 3.64 -9.64
N ALA A 145 3.08 3.99 -9.72
CA ALA A 145 2.39 4.19 -10.99
C ALA A 145 3.03 5.31 -11.82
N VAL A 146 3.38 6.44 -11.20
CA VAL A 146 4.08 7.54 -11.87
C VAL A 146 5.47 7.11 -12.34
N ILE A 147 6.23 6.39 -11.50
CA ILE A 147 7.56 5.87 -11.88
C ILE A 147 7.45 4.91 -13.07
N LEU A 148 6.49 3.98 -13.05
CA LEU A 148 6.25 3.04 -14.15
C LEU A 148 5.83 3.76 -15.43
N LEU A 149 4.99 4.80 -15.32
CA LEU A 149 4.59 5.60 -16.46
C LEU A 149 5.79 6.34 -17.08
N ILE A 150 6.63 6.97 -16.26
CA ILE A 150 7.86 7.63 -16.73
C ILE A 150 8.82 6.61 -17.35
N ALA A 151 9.04 5.47 -16.70
CA ALA A 151 9.90 4.41 -17.21
C ALA A 151 9.38 3.85 -18.54
N GLY A 152 8.07 3.67 -18.68
CA GLY A 152 7.43 3.23 -19.91
C GLY A 152 7.61 4.25 -21.05
N LEU A 153 7.40 5.54 -20.78
CA LEU A 153 7.62 6.60 -21.76
C LEU A 153 9.09 6.70 -22.20
N LEU A 154 10.03 6.59 -21.26
CA LEU A 154 11.47 6.54 -21.56
C LEU A 154 11.83 5.31 -22.39
N GLY A 155 11.23 4.15 -22.10
CA GLY A 155 11.40 2.93 -22.88
C GLY A 155 10.94 3.12 -24.33
N ILE A 156 9.74 3.66 -24.54
CA ILE A 156 9.19 3.95 -25.88
C ILE A 156 10.10 4.95 -26.61
N ALA A 157 10.52 6.03 -25.95
CA ALA A 157 11.40 7.03 -26.53
C ALA A 157 12.75 6.42 -26.96
N THR A 158 13.34 5.58 -26.12
CA THR A 158 14.61 4.90 -26.41
C THR A 158 14.48 3.97 -27.63
N ILE A 159 13.40 3.18 -27.68
CA ILE A 159 13.11 2.29 -28.83
C ILE A 159 12.93 3.11 -30.11
N ALA A 160 12.20 4.22 -30.05
CA ALA A 160 11.99 5.09 -31.20
C ALA A 160 13.31 5.68 -31.73
N VAL A 161 14.17 6.18 -30.83
CA VAL A 161 15.49 6.71 -31.20
C VAL A 161 16.37 5.63 -31.82
N PHE A 162 16.45 4.46 -31.19
CA PHE A 162 17.28 3.35 -31.68
C PHE A 162 16.80 2.83 -33.04
N SER A 163 15.48 2.71 -33.21
CA SER A 163 14.87 2.31 -34.49
C SER A 163 15.20 3.30 -35.60
N HIS A 164 15.13 4.61 -35.32
CA HIS A 164 15.38 5.65 -36.33
C HIS A 164 16.86 5.85 -36.66
N ARG A 165 17.76 5.74 -35.67
CA ARG A 165 19.20 5.98 -35.88
C ARG A 165 20.01 4.75 -36.27
N MET A 166 19.55 3.54 -35.97
CA MET A 166 20.29 2.32 -36.30
C MET A 166 19.49 1.42 -37.23
N THR A 167 18.30 0.98 -36.80
CA THR A 167 17.54 -0.05 -37.54
C THR A 167 17.13 0.42 -38.93
N LEU A 168 16.64 1.66 -39.06
CA LEU A 168 16.17 2.20 -40.33
C LEU A 168 17.31 2.42 -41.36
N PRO A 169 18.44 3.08 -41.02
CA PRO A 169 19.59 3.20 -41.93
C PRO A 169 20.16 1.85 -42.36
N LEU A 170 20.30 0.89 -41.43
CA LEU A 170 20.82 -0.44 -41.75
C LEU A 170 19.90 -1.19 -42.72
N LYS A 171 18.59 -1.07 -42.56
CA LYS A 171 17.61 -1.66 -43.47
C LYS A 171 17.69 -1.02 -44.87
N GLN A 172 17.88 0.30 -44.94
CA GLN A 172 18.04 1.00 -46.23
C GLN A 172 19.35 0.63 -46.92
N LEU A 173 20.47 0.59 -46.19
CA LEU A 173 21.76 0.13 -46.71
C LEU A 173 21.66 -1.31 -47.25
N ALA A 174 21.02 -2.22 -46.51
CA ALA A 174 20.80 -3.59 -46.96
C ALA A 174 19.94 -3.66 -48.24
N GLY A 175 18.94 -2.77 -48.37
CA GLY A 175 18.15 -2.62 -49.59
C GLY A 175 18.97 -2.09 -50.77
N ALA A 176 19.72 -1.02 -50.56
CA ALA A 176 20.57 -0.40 -51.58
C ALA A 176 21.66 -1.35 -52.08
N ALA A 177 22.30 -2.09 -51.16
CA ALA A 177 23.29 -3.11 -51.53
C ALA A 177 22.71 -4.19 -52.44
N ARG A 178 21.45 -4.58 -52.23
CA ARG A 178 20.76 -5.57 -53.08
C ARG A 178 20.47 -5.03 -54.48
N GLU A 179 20.12 -3.75 -54.61
CA GLU A 179 19.91 -3.11 -55.90
C GLU A 179 21.22 -2.90 -56.68
N ILE A 180 22.30 -2.53 -55.98
CA ILE A 180 23.65 -2.48 -56.56
C ILE A 180 24.07 -3.86 -57.09
N GLY A 181 23.80 -4.93 -56.32
CA GLY A 181 24.04 -6.30 -56.76
C GLY A 181 23.23 -6.73 -57.99
N ARG A 182 22.18 -5.99 -58.35
CA ARG A 182 21.39 -6.18 -59.59
C ARG A 182 21.85 -5.28 -60.74
N GLY A 183 22.90 -4.49 -60.54
CA GLY A 183 23.45 -3.56 -61.53
C GLY A 183 22.89 -2.13 -61.46
N ASN A 184 22.03 -1.81 -60.49
CA ASN A 184 21.54 -0.45 -60.30
C ASN A 184 22.51 0.38 -59.45
N LEU A 185 23.37 1.16 -60.11
CA LEU A 185 24.38 2.03 -59.48
C LEU A 185 23.89 3.47 -59.26
N GLU A 186 22.59 3.73 -59.41
CA GLU A 186 22.00 5.06 -59.14
C GLU A 186 21.42 5.18 -57.73
N VAL A 187 21.51 4.11 -56.92
CA VAL A 187 20.94 4.09 -55.58
C VAL A 187 21.80 4.88 -54.60
N LYS A 188 21.16 5.75 -53.83
CA LYS A 188 21.79 6.54 -52.77
C LYS A 188 20.99 6.42 -51.47
N VAL A 189 21.68 6.25 -50.35
CA VAL A 189 21.06 6.26 -49.02
C VAL A 189 21.19 7.66 -48.43
N GLU A 190 20.06 8.34 -48.18
CA GLU A 190 20.04 9.74 -47.74
C GLU A 190 19.90 9.93 -46.23
N ILE A 191 19.81 8.85 -45.45
CA ILE A 191 19.70 8.99 -44.00
C ILE A 191 21.05 9.39 -43.40
N GLY A 192 21.09 10.56 -42.75
CA GLY A 192 22.26 11.08 -42.06
C GLY A 192 22.25 10.78 -40.56
N GLY A 193 23.44 10.73 -39.99
CA GLY A 193 23.74 10.67 -38.56
C GLY A 193 25.17 11.16 -38.35
N ASN A 194 25.48 11.71 -37.18
CA ASN A 194 26.86 12.08 -36.81
C ASN A 194 27.51 10.98 -35.95
N ASP A 195 27.03 9.74 -36.09
CA ASP A 195 27.48 8.55 -35.40
C ASP A 195 28.13 7.58 -36.40
N GLU A 196 28.57 6.42 -35.91
CA GLU A 196 29.24 5.39 -36.71
C GLU A 196 28.35 4.86 -37.84
N VAL A 197 27.03 4.89 -37.66
CA VAL A 197 26.07 4.48 -38.70
C VAL A 197 26.02 5.53 -39.81
N GLY A 198 26.05 6.82 -39.47
CA GLY A 198 26.15 7.89 -40.45
C GLY A 198 27.45 7.86 -41.25
N GLU A 199 28.59 7.62 -40.60
CA GLU A 199 29.88 7.43 -41.29
C GLU A 199 29.83 6.24 -42.25
N LEU A 200 29.17 5.14 -41.85
CA LEU A 200 28.96 3.98 -42.72
C LEU A 200 28.12 4.33 -43.95
N VAL A 201 27.05 5.13 -43.81
CA VAL A 201 26.23 5.59 -44.93
C VAL A 201 27.06 6.43 -45.91
N GLU A 202 27.89 7.33 -45.41
CA GLU A 202 28.76 8.16 -46.27
C GLU A 202 29.77 7.31 -47.05
N ARG A 203 30.47 6.40 -46.37
CA ARG A 203 31.42 5.47 -46.98
C ARG A 203 30.74 4.55 -48.00
N PHE A 204 29.53 4.06 -47.68
CA PHE A 204 28.73 3.25 -48.60
C PHE A 204 28.39 4.02 -49.87
N ASN A 205 27.84 5.23 -49.76
CA ASN A 205 27.51 6.06 -50.92
C ASN A 205 28.73 6.37 -51.79
N LYS A 206 29.89 6.62 -51.18
CA LYS A 206 31.15 6.84 -51.92
C LYS A 206 31.55 5.60 -52.73
N MET A 207 31.44 4.41 -52.14
CA MET A 207 31.69 3.15 -52.85
C MET A 207 30.76 2.98 -54.07
N VAL A 208 29.48 3.36 -53.98
CA VAL A 208 28.56 3.31 -55.13
C VAL A 208 29.02 4.22 -56.26
N VAL A 209 29.45 5.44 -55.93
CA VAL A 209 29.96 6.41 -56.92
C VAL A 209 31.22 5.88 -57.59
N ASP A 210 32.16 5.31 -56.83
CA ASP A 210 33.41 4.75 -57.38
C ASP A 210 33.14 3.54 -58.30
N LEU A 211 32.16 2.68 -57.94
CA LEU A 211 31.70 1.59 -58.79
C LEU A 211 31.09 2.11 -60.10
N LYS A 212 30.22 3.12 -60.04
CA LYS A 212 29.60 3.75 -61.23
C LYS A 212 30.67 4.28 -62.18
N ASN A 213 31.58 5.08 -61.66
CA ASN A 213 32.69 5.65 -62.45
C ASN A 213 33.57 4.57 -63.09
N THR A 214 33.83 3.47 -62.37
CA THR A 214 34.62 2.36 -62.91
C THR A 214 33.88 1.64 -64.03
N SER A 215 32.57 1.41 -63.86
CA SER A 215 31.74 0.77 -64.87
C SER A 215 31.62 1.62 -66.14
N ASP A 216 31.45 2.94 -65.99
CA ASP A 216 31.38 3.89 -67.11
C ASP A 216 32.69 3.94 -67.91
N ARG A 217 33.84 3.89 -67.22
CA ARG A 217 35.16 3.84 -67.88
C ARG A 217 35.36 2.56 -68.70
N VAL A 218 34.95 1.41 -68.18
CA VAL A 218 35.03 0.13 -68.91
C VAL A 218 34.11 0.16 -70.13
N ALA A 219 32.90 0.72 -70.01
CA ALA A 219 31.99 0.89 -71.14
C ALA A 219 32.58 1.80 -72.24
N ALA A 220 33.21 2.92 -71.86
CA ALA A 220 33.86 3.83 -72.80
C ALA A 220 35.03 3.18 -73.57
N THR A 221 35.82 2.32 -72.90
CA THR A 221 36.98 1.65 -73.52
C THR A 221 36.57 0.52 -74.46
N THR A 222 35.35 -0.01 -74.32
CA THR A 222 34.83 -1.09 -75.18
C THR A 222 34.11 -0.57 -76.43
N ALA A 223 33.93 0.76 -76.54
CA ALA A 223 33.27 1.42 -77.67
C ALA A 223 34.24 2.07 -78.68
N GLU A 224 35.55 2.08 -78.39
CA GLU A 224 36.64 2.38 -79.33
C GLU A 224 37.16 1.10 -80.00
#